data_AF-A0A1Z4V9L3-F1
#
_entry.id   AF-A0A1Z4V9L3-F1
#
_cell.length_a   1.000
_cell.length_b   1.000
_cell.length_c   1.000
_cell.angle_alpha   90.00
_cell.angle_beta   90.00
_cell.angle_gamma   90.00
#
_symmetry.space_group_name_H-M   'P 1'
#
loop_
_entity.id
_entity.type
_entity.pdbx_description
1 polymer ?
#
loop_
_entity_poly.entity_id
_entity_poly.type
_entity_poly.pdbx_seq_one_letter_code
_entity_poly.pdbx_strand_id
1 'polypeptide(L)'
;MLEPTTLAIEATKIVFKVLDNVTEGGLQEVGKQILNYLQEKLRLNFQLEQGKQDTALLQTIILDKVLEDNQFKNDLEQLVLRFEKLENTNNSAKVLQNNQYGSNISADNIINPQFINNPQIFRK
;
A
#
# COMPACT_ATOMS: atom_id res chain seq x y z
N MET A 1 3.75 -10.54 9.94
CA MET A 1 4.80 -9.63 10.42
C MET A 1 5.76 -9.38 9.28
N LEU A 2 5.85 -8.14 8.83
CA LEU A 2 6.83 -7.68 7.85
C LEU A 2 8.24 -7.72 8.48
N GLU A 3 9.23 -8.12 7.69
CA GLU A 3 10.63 -8.00 8.10
C GLU A 3 11.02 -6.52 8.26
N PRO A 4 11.87 -6.16 9.24
CA PRO A 4 12.28 -4.77 9.49
C PRO A 4 12.76 -4.02 8.24
N THR A 5 13.61 -4.67 7.44
CA THR A 5 14.14 -4.11 6.20
C THR A 5 13.04 -3.87 5.17
N THR A 6 12.13 -4.83 5.02
CA THR A 6 10.98 -4.71 4.12
C THR A 6 10.05 -3.59 4.56
N LEU A 7 9.76 -3.50 5.86
CA LEU A 7 8.92 -2.45 6.43
C LEU A 7 9.53 -1.06 6.19
N ALA A 8 10.83 -0.90 6.39
CA ALA A 8 11.53 0.35 6.14
C ALA A 8 11.50 0.74 4.65
N ILE A 9 11.71 -0.23 3.74
CA ILE A 9 11.63 -0.02 2.29
C ILE A 9 10.23 0.44 1.88
N GLU A 10 9.18 -0.27 2.31
CA GLU A 10 7.80 0.04 1.92
C GLU A 10 7.32 1.37 2.50
N ALA A 11 7.60 1.66 3.78
CA ALA A 11 7.30 2.94 4.38
C ALA A 11 7.96 4.10 3.62
N THR A 12 9.23 3.93 3.23
CA THR A 12 9.97 4.93 2.43
C THR A 12 9.31 5.14 1.07
N LYS A 13 8.97 4.07 0.33
CA LYS A 13 8.30 4.18 -0.97
C LYS A 13 6.97 4.92 -0.87
N ILE A 14 6.16 4.61 0.16
CA ILE A 14 4.86 5.26 0.37
C ILE A 14 5.03 6.76 0.62
N VAL A 15 5.98 7.14 1.47
CA VAL A 15 6.30 8.54 1.71
C VAL A 15 6.61 9.27 0.41
N PHE A 16 7.49 8.73 -0.45
CA PHE A 16 7.80 9.35 -1.74
C PHE A 16 6.58 9.42 -2.67
N LYS A 17 5.76 8.36 -2.76
CA LYS A 17 4.50 8.38 -3.54
C LYS A 17 3.57 9.54 -3.13
N VAL A 18 3.51 9.84 -1.84
CA VAL A 18 2.66 10.90 -1.28
C VAL A 18 3.22 12.28 -1.57
N LEU A 19 4.54 12.43 -1.43
CA LEU A 19 5.25 13.69 -1.70
C LEU A 19 5.20 14.07 -3.18
N ASP A 20 5.33 13.07 -4.07
CA ASP A 20 5.21 13.23 -5.51
C ASP A 20 3.75 13.44 -5.95
N ASN A 21 2.79 13.49 -5.01
CA ASN A 21 1.34 13.61 -5.25
C ASN A 21 0.79 12.56 -6.24
N VAL A 22 1.40 11.36 -6.27
CA VAL A 22 0.98 10.25 -7.15
C VAL A 22 -0.26 9.53 -6.59
N THR A 23 -0.61 9.81 -5.32
CA THR A 23 -1.77 9.25 -4.63
C THR A 23 -2.90 10.26 -4.50
N GLU A 24 -4.16 9.81 -4.66
CA GLU A 24 -5.36 10.63 -4.49
C GLU A 24 -6.34 10.01 -3.48
N GLY A 25 -7.26 10.83 -2.95
CA GLY A 25 -8.33 10.39 -2.05
C GLY A 25 -7.82 9.68 -0.79
N GLY A 26 -8.46 8.56 -0.41
CA GLY A 26 -8.12 7.82 0.81
C GLY A 26 -6.68 7.26 0.84
N LEU A 27 -6.05 7.03 -0.31
CA LEU A 27 -4.63 6.65 -0.37
C LEU A 27 -3.74 7.82 0.05
N GLN A 28 -4.06 9.03 -0.41
CA GLN A 28 -3.33 10.23 -0.03
C GLN A 28 -3.48 10.52 1.47
N GLU A 29 -4.66 10.29 2.04
CA GLU A 29 -4.89 10.48 3.48
C GLU A 29 -4.08 9.52 4.35
N VAL A 30 -4.08 8.22 4.02
CA VAL A 30 -3.29 7.22 4.77
C VAL A 30 -1.80 7.41 4.52
N GLY A 31 -1.40 7.78 3.31
CA GLY A 31 -0.02 8.11 3.01
C GLY A 31 0.48 9.34 3.79
N LYS A 32 -0.34 10.39 3.93
CA LYS A 32 -0.03 11.55 4.80
C LYS A 32 0.05 11.16 6.28
N GLN A 33 -0.76 10.19 6.74
CA GLN A 33 -0.64 9.66 8.11
C GLN A 33 0.72 9.00 8.33
N ILE A 34 1.20 8.19 7.38
CA ILE A 34 2.54 7.59 7.44
C ILE A 34 3.62 8.68 7.48
N LEU A 35 3.52 9.67 6.60
CA LEU A 35 4.46 10.80 6.55
C LEU A 35 4.52 11.54 7.90
N ASN A 36 3.36 11.95 8.43
CA ASN A 36 3.28 12.69 9.69
C ASN A 36 3.78 11.86 10.88
N TYR A 37 3.43 10.57 10.91
CA TYR A 37 3.89 9.65 11.94
C TYR A 37 5.42 9.55 11.95
N LEU A 38 6.04 9.40 10.78
CA LEU A 38 7.49 9.36 10.64
C LEU A 38 8.14 10.70 11.01
N GLN A 39 7.56 11.84 10.64
CA GLN A 39 8.03 13.17 11.07
C GLN A 39 8.04 13.30 12.59
N GLU A 40 6.95 12.90 13.25
CA GLU A 40 6.81 13.00 14.70
C GLU A 40 7.81 12.09 15.43
N LYS A 41 7.89 10.82 15.04
CA LYS A 41 8.68 9.81 15.76
C LYS A 41 10.17 9.92 15.48
N LEU A 42 10.55 10.32 14.28
CA LEU A 42 11.95 10.48 13.88
C LEU A 42 12.45 11.92 14.06
N ARG A 43 11.57 12.85 14.48
CA ARG A 43 11.85 14.29 14.59
C ARG A 43 12.45 14.87 13.31
N LEU A 44 12.01 14.35 12.17
CA LEU A 44 12.48 14.76 10.85
C LEU A 44 11.69 15.97 10.39
N ASN A 45 12.37 17.09 10.21
CA ASN A 45 11.86 18.19 9.40
C ASN A 45 12.18 17.85 7.94
N PHE A 46 11.27 17.13 7.29
CA PHE A 46 11.39 16.82 5.87
C PHE A 46 11.34 18.10 5.02
N GLN A 47 12.48 18.75 4.84
CA GLN A 47 12.73 19.64 3.72
C GLN A 47 13.18 18.72 2.58
N LEU A 48 12.25 17.99 1.97
CA LEU A 48 12.51 17.12 0.82
C LEU A 48 12.71 17.97 -0.43
N GLU A 49 13.67 18.89 -0.35
CA GLU A 49 14.25 19.49 -1.52
C GLU A 49 15.46 18.62 -1.90
N GLN A 50 15.22 17.72 -2.86
CA GLN A 50 16.23 17.11 -3.76
C GLN A 50 16.86 15.74 -3.38
N GLY A 51 16.19 14.66 -3.80
CA GLY A 51 16.86 13.57 -4.55
C GLY A 51 17.02 12.19 -3.91
N LYS A 52 17.65 11.28 -4.67
CA LYS A 52 17.88 9.85 -4.34
C LYS A 52 18.71 9.60 -3.07
N GLN A 53 19.50 10.59 -2.63
CA GLN A 53 20.28 10.47 -1.38
C GLN A 53 19.39 10.48 -0.14
N ASP A 54 18.25 11.19 -0.19
CA ASP A 54 17.31 11.25 0.93
C ASP A 54 16.55 9.94 1.12
N THR A 55 16.37 9.15 0.05
CA THR A 55 15.67 7.86 0.11
C THR A 55 16.43 6.82 0.92
N ALA A 56 17.73 6.64 0.65
CA ALA A 56 18.54 5.65 1.37
C ALA A 56 18.76 6.05 2.84
N LEU A 57 18.94 7.35 3.09
CA LEU A 57 19.07 7.86 4.45
C LEU A 57 17.78 7.65 5.25
N LEU A 58 16.62 8.00 4.67
CA LEU A 58 15.33 7.79 5.31
C LEU A 58 15.07 6.30 5.60
N GLN A 59 15.36 5.41 4.64
CA GLN A 59 15.21 3.97 4.84
C GLN A 59 16.07 3.47 6.01
N THR A 60 17.33 3.93 6.10
CA THR A 60 18.23 3.55 7.21
C THR A 60 17.72 4.06 8.55
N ILE A 61 17.27 5.33 8.64
CA ILE A 61 16.74 5.90 9.87
C ILE A 61 15.48 5.14 10.33
N ILE A 62 14.59 4.80 9.39
CA ILE A 62 13.40 4.00 9.70
C ILE A 62 13.83 2.61 10.19
N LEU A 63 14.76 1.95 9.50
CA LEU A 63 15.25 0.62 9.88
C LEU A 63 15.84 0.62 11.28
N ASP A 64 16.73 1.56 11.59
CA ASP A 64 17.33 1.69 12.92
C ASP A 64 16.26 1.84 14.00
N LYS A 65 15.23 2.66 13.73
CA LYS A 65 14.12 2.85 14.68
C LYS A 65 13.23 1.62 14.82
N VAL A 66 12.96 0.90 13.73
CA VAL A 66 12.20 -0.36 13.76
C VAL A 66 12.94 -1.44 14.56
N LEU A 67 14.27 -1.46 14.49
CA LEU A 67 15.10 -2.41 15.25
C LEU A 67 15.19 -2.03 16.74
N GLU A 68 15.17 -0.74 17.06
CA GLU A 68 15.25 -0.22 18.43
C GLU A 68 13.90 -0.30 19.18
N ASP A 69 12.79 -0.01 18.49
CA ASP A 69 11.48 0.22 19.11
C ASP A 69 10.38 -0.66 18.48
N ASN A 70 9.98 -1.69 19.24
CA ASN A 70 8.94 -2.63 18.84
C ASN A 70 7.55 -1.98 18.72
N GLN A 71 7.26 -0.92 19.49
CA GLN A 71 6.00 -0.21 19.38
C GLN A 71 5.98 0.59 18.08
N PHE A 72 7.07 1.30 17.79
CA PHE A 72 7.25 2.01 16.53
C PHE A 72 7.08 1.07 15.32
N LYS A 73 7.72 -0.11 15.38
CA LYS A 73 7.59 -1.16 14.37
C LYS A 73 6.14 -1.57 14.15
N ASN A 74 5.41 -1.91 15.22
CA ASN A 74 4.04 -2.39 15.12
C ASN A 74 3.10 -1.33 14.54
N ASP A 75 3.22 -0.09 15.01
CA ASP A 75 2.40 1.02 14.54
C ASP A 75 2.68 1.34 13.05
N LEU A 76 3.95 1.33 12.66
CA LEU A 76 4.35 1.53 11.26
C LEU A 76 3.84 0.39 10.37
N GLU A 77 3.94 -0.86 10.83
CA GLU A 77 3.41 -2.03 10.11
C GLU A 77 1.90 -1.91 9.87
N GLN A 78 1.12 -1.50 10.87
CA GLN A 78 -0.32 -1.30 10.70
C GLN A 78 -0.65 -0.22 9.66
N LEU A 79 0.10 0.88 9.66
CA LEU A 79 -0.09 1.97 8.70
C LEU A 79 0.26 1.52 7.28
N VAL A 80 1.39 0.83 7.08
CA VAL A 80 1.81 0.29 5.78
C VAL A 80 0.79 -0.72 5.26
N LEU A 81 0.35 -1.66 6.08
CA LEU A 81 -0.66 -2.66 5.69
C LEU A 81 -2.00 -2.01 5.31
N ARG A 82 -2.40 -0.93 6.01
CA ARG A 82 -3.60 -0.17 5.66
C ARG A 82 -3.47 0.51 4.30
N PHE A 83 -2.31 1.10 4.03
CA PHE A 83 -2.02 1.72 2.74
C PHE A 83 -2.08 0.67 1.61
N GLU A 84 -1.37 -0.45 1.75
CA GLU A 84 -1.36 -1.55 0.77
C GLU A 84 -2.76 -2.10 0.51
N LYS A 85 -3.56 -2.30 1.57
CA LYS A 85 -4.94 -2.77 1.43
C LYS A 85 -5.80 -1.81 0.62
N LEU A 86 -5.67 -0.50 0.86
CA LEU A 86 -6.36 0.53 0.09
C LEU A 86 -5.86 0.58 -1.36
N GLU A 87 -4.55 0.44 -1.57
CA GLU A 87 -3.95 0.42 -2.91
C GLU A 87 -4.47 -0.76 -3.72
N ASN A 88 -4.51 -1.94 -3.11
CA ASN A 88 -5.05 -3.15 -3.73
C ASN A 88 -6.57 -3.07 -3.99
N THR A 89 -7.33 -2.43 -3.09
CA THR A 89 -8.77 -2.22 -3.28
C THR A 89 -9.04 -1.24 -4.43
N ASN A 90 -8.30 -0.13 -4.48
CA ASN A 90 -8.43 0.86 -5.55
C ASN A 90 -7.96 0.31 -6.90
N ASN A 91 -6.89 -0.48 -6.93
CA ASN A 91 -6.43 -1.15 -8.14
C ASN A 91 -7.44 -2.21 -8.61
N SER A 92 -8.05 -2.97 -7.69
CA SER A 92 -9.08 -3.97 -8.02
C SER A 92 -10.38 -3.32 -8.53
N ALA A 93 -10.77 -2.17 -7.97
CA ALA A 93 -11.88 -1.37 -8.48
C ALA A 93 -11.59 -0.80 -9.87
N LYS A 94 -10.34 -0.39 -10.14
CA LYS A 94 -9.90 0.12 -11.45
C LYS A 94 -9.86 -0.99 -12.51
N VAL A 95 -9.51 -2.22 -12.14
CA VAL A 95 -9.58 -3.41 -13.03
C VAL A 95 -11.03 -3.79 -13.35
N LEU A 96 -11.96 -3.64 -12.40
CA LEU A 96 -13.39 -3.83 -12.68
C LEU A 96 -13.96 -2.71 -13.56
N GLN A 97 -13.49 -1.47 -13.42
CA GLN A 97 -13.95 -0.36 -14.26
C GLN A 97 -13.40 -0.37 -15.69
N ASN A 98 -12.17 -0.86 -15.91
CA ASN A 98 -11.62 -1.00 -17.27
C ASN A 98 -12.25 -2.14 -18.09
N ASN A 99 -13.05 -3.01 -17.47
CA ASN A 99 -13.86 -4.02 -18.17
C ASN A 99 -15.36 -3.69 -18.21
N GLN A 100 -15.77 -2.45 -17.88
CA GLN A 100 -17.19 -2.06 -17.92
C GLN A 100 -17.64 -1.43 -19.26
N TYR A 101 -16.77 -1.36 -20.27
CA TYR A 101 -17.19 -1.23 -21.67
C TYR A 101 -17.05 -2.57 -22.39
N GLY A 102 -17.84 -3.55 -21.98
CA GLY A 102 -17.86 -4.84 -22.65
C GLY A 102 -18.58 -5.93 -21.88
N SER A 103 -19.90 -5.97 -22.06
CA SER A 103 -20.81 -7.09 -21.75
C SER A 103 -21.50 -7.05 -20.39
N ASN A 104 -22.83 -7.10 -20.47
CA ASN A 104 -23.76 -7.44 -19.41
C ASN A 104 -23.26 -8.63 -18.60
N ILE A 105 -22.97 -8.43 -17.31
CA ILE A 105 -22.96 -9.54 -16.36
C ILE A 105 -23.74 -9.10 -15.14
N SER A 106 -24.88 -9.76 -14.96
CA SER A 106 -25.85 -9.55 -13.90
C SER A 106 -25.21 -9.60 -12.52
N ALA A 107 -25.61 -8.65 -11.68
CA ALA A 107 -25.33 -8.62 -10.26
C ALA A 107 -26.11 -9.75 -9.55
N ASP A 108 -25.62 -10.97 -9.60
CA ASP A 108 -26.14 -12.07 -8.77
C ASP A 108 -25.11 -13.21 -8.67
N ASN A 109 -24.05 -13.02 -7.89
CA ASN A 109 -23.62 -14.03 -6.91
C ASN A 109 -22.42 -13.56 -6.09
N ILE A 110 -22.66 -13.54 -4.78
CA ILE A 110 -21.67 -13.53 -3.72
C ILE A 110 -20.95 -14.91 -3.77
N ILE A 111 -19.70 -14.94 -3.29
CA ILE A 111 -18.91 -16.14 -2.92
C ILE A 111 -18.08 -16.77 -4.06
N ASN A 112 -16.80 -16.38 -4.10
CA ASN A 112 -15.72 -17.34 -4.42
C ASN A 112 -15.43 -18.11 -3.11
N PRO A 113 -15.08 -19.41 -3.07
CA PRO A 113 -13.96 -19.95 -3.85
C PRO A 113 -14.10 -21.42 -4.30
N GLN A 114 -13.08 -21.88 -5.04
CA GLN A 114 -12.71 -23.28 -5.31
C GLN A 114 -13.13 -23.82 -6.69
N PHE A 115 -12.14 -23.83 -7.59
CA PHE A 115 -11.70 -25.02 -8.33
C PHE A 115 -12.71 -26.16 -8.39
N ILE A 116 -13.25 -26.49 -9.58
CA ILE A 116 -13.05 -27.81 -10.23
C ILE A 116 -13.26 -27.65 -11.75
N ASN A 117 -12.25 -28.06 -12.53
CA ASN A 117 -12.35 -28.35 -13.96
C ASN A 117 -13.37 -29.47 -14.20
N ASN A 118 -14.39 -29.27 -15.05
CA ASN A 118 -15.02 -30.40 -15.74
C ASN A 118 -15.69 -29.95 -17.06
N PRO A 119 -15.30 -30.50 -18.24
CA PRO A 119 -15.95 -30.20 -19.50
C PRO A 119 -17.17 -31.13 -19.66
N GLN A 120 -18.37 -30.60 -19.54
CA GLN A 120 -19.58 -31.32 -19.94
C GLN A 120 -20.19 -30.67 -21.18
N ILE A 121 -19.83 -31.30 -22.29
CA ILE A 121 -20.49 -31.34 -23.59
C ILE A 121 -22.01 -31.27 -23.40
N PHE A 122 -22.66 -30.26 -24.01
CA PHE A 122 -24.08 -30.35 -24.32
C PHE A 122 -24.29 -30.22 -25.82
N ARG A 123 -24.55 -31.39 -26.42
CA ARG A 123 -25.32 -31.52 -27.66
C ARG A 123 -26.73 -30.99 -27.40
N LYS A 124 -27.28 -30.24 -28.34
CA LYS A 124 -28.59 -30.50 -28.94
C LYS A 124 -28.63 -29.92 -30.34
#